data_AF-A0A816BS99-F1
#
_entry.id   AF-A0A816BS99-F1
#
_cell.length_a   1.000
_cell.length_b   1.000
_cell.length_c   1.000
_cell.angle_alpha   90.00
_cell.angle_beta   90.00
_cell.angle_gamma   90.00
#
_symmetry.space_group_name_H-M   'P 1'
#
loop_
_entity.id
_entity.type
_entity.pdbx_description
1 polymer ?
#
loop_
_entity_poly.entity_id
_entity_poly.type
_entity_poly.pdbx_seq_one_letter_code
_entity_poly.pdbx_strand_id
1 'polypeptide(L)'
;MPTIVESKRKRSILLLGNFRYTRDKIINTTIYWKCENRSCPGRAIQRDLNPSFMKKPHNHEGDEIKCKVEEFRMNLKRRIEDSPQPVKKIYREQIISLYTTSPQITQFTPMFYEMKTSLYNARNTSYPPAPRNIDDVIIEGIWSKTLNGELFLLHKLKHPIFGALESLKQLSESDHGHLAFDGTFKSCPNQFYQLYSVHWVNNELSIPKLYTLLLDKKRSNICINF
;
A
#
# COMPACT_ATOMS: atom_id res chain seq x y z
N MET A 1 -22.04 11.17 -7.23
CA MET A 1 -22.60 10.89 -5.89
C MET A 1 -21.81 11.66 -4.84
N PRO A 2 -22.38 11.92 -3.65
CA PRO A 2 -21.64 12.56 -2.56
C PRO A 2 -20.52 11.63 -2.07
N THR A 3 -19.29 12.12 -1.99
CA THR A 3 -18.12 11.33 -1.58
C THR A 3 -17.39 12.07 -0.47
N ILE A 4 -17.04 11.39 0.63
CA ILE A 4 -16.26 11.98 1.72
C ILE A 4 -14.82 11.51 1.59
N VAL A 5 -13.89 12.44 1.46
CA VAL A 5 -12.45 12.21 1.38
C VAL A 5 -11.75 12.77 2.62
N GLU A 6 -10.55 12.27 2.93
CA GLU A 6 -9.70 12.86 3.97
C GLU A 6 -8.60 13.75 3.39
N SER A 7 -8.47 14.96 3.94
CA SER A 7 -7.39 15.89 3.61
C SER A 7 -6.04 15.45 4.20
N LYS A 8 -4.95 16.07 3.74
CA LYS A 8 -3.59 15.90 4.30
C LYS A 8 -3.52 16.10 5.83
N ARG A 9 -4.45 16.87 6.42
CA ARG A 9 -4.51 17.16 7.86
C ARG A 9 -5.53 16.28 8.61
N LYS A 10 -5.92 15.13 8.04
CA LYS A 10 -6.95 14.21 8.58
C LYS A 10 -8.31 14.88 8.84
N ARG A 11 -8.64 15.92 8.07
CA ARG A 11 -9.97 16.55 8.10
C ARG A 11 -10.81 16.00 6.96
N SER A 12 -12.03 15.59 7.27
CA SER A 12 -13.01 15.15 6.27
C SER A 12 -13.42 16.32 5.35
N ILE A 13 -13.43 16.05 4.06
CA ILE A 13 -13.90 16.93 2.99
C ILE A 13 -15.03 16.19 2.27
N LEU A 14 -16.17 16.84 2.12
CA LEU A 14 -17.26 16.33 1.29
C LEU A 14 -17.12 16.86 -0.14
N LEU A 15 -17.19 15.97 -1.13
CA LEU A 15 -17.30 16.25 -2.55
C LEU A 15 -18.77 16.06 -2.96
N LEU A 16 -19.43 17.14 -3.40
CA LEU A 16 -20.84 17.09 -3.78
C LEU A 16 -21.14 18.14 -4.86
N GLY A 17 -21.61 17.69 -6.03
CA GLY A 17 -22.02 18.57 -7.13
C GLY A 17 -20.89 19.47 -7.64
N ASN A 18 -19.69 18.93 -7.81
CA ASN A 18 -18.47 19.67 -8.19
C ASN A 18 -18.00 20.72 -7.16
N PHE A 19 -18.56 20.69 -5.94
CA PHE A 19 -18.12 21.54 -4.84
C PHE A 19 -17.43 20.73 -3.75
N ARG A 20 -16.50 21.39 -3.07
CA ARG A 20 -15.79 20.87 -1.90
C ARG A 20 -16.29 21.58 -0.65
N TYR A 21 -16.60 20.79 0.37
CA TYR A 21 -17.07 21.28 1.65
C TYR A 21 -16.16 20.80 2.76
N THR A 22 -15.97 21.66 3.76
CA THR A 22 -15.32 21.32 5.02
C THR A 22 -16.38 21.10 6.09
N ARG A 23 -16.10 20.23 7.05
CA ARG A 23 -17.00 20.01 8.18
C ARG A 23 -17.09 21.30 9.01
N ASP A 24 -18.31 21.79 9.21
CA ASP A 24 -18.59 22.97 10.02
C ASP A 24 -18.85 22.58 11.47
N LYS A 25 -19.85 21.73 11.70
CA LYS A 25 -20.23 21.21 13.01
C LYS A 25 -20.99 19.89 12.90
N ILE A 26 -21.04 19.18 14.02
CA ILE A 26 -21.86 17.97 14.19
C ILE A 26 -22.86 18.29 15.30
N ILE A 27 -24.14 18.04 15.06
CA ILE A 27 -25.21 18.19 16.06
C ILE A 27 -26.02 16.89 16.01
N ASN A 28 -26.07 16.16 17.13
CA ASN A 28 -26.64 14.82 17.20
C ASN A 28 -26.03 13.93 16.11
N THR A 29 -26.85 13.36 15.24
CA THR A 29 -26.45 12.52 14.10
C THR A 29 -26.33 13.30 12.79
N THR A 30 -26.44 14.63 12.83
CA THR A 30 -26.40 15.50 11.64
C THR A 30 -25.04 16.16 11.50
N ILE A 31 -24.38 15.94 10.36
CA ILE A 31 -23.14 16.61 9.98
C ILE A 31 -23.48 17.79 9.07
N TYR A 32 -23.07 18.99 9.49
CA TYR A 32 -23.20 20.21 8.72
C TYR A 32 -21.89 20.51 8.01
N TRP A 33 -22.00 20.77 6.71
CA TRP A 33 -20.89 21.04 5.82
C TRP A 33 -21.00 22.46 5.30
N LYS A 34 -19.87 23.16 5.23
CA LYS A 34 -19.75 24.49 4.61
C LYS A 34 -18.79 24.46 3.44
N CYS A 35 -19.07 25.25 2.40
CA CYS A 35 -18.16 25.39 1.28
C CYS A 35 -16.74 25.73 1.77
N GLU A 36 -15.72 25.16 1.11
CA GLU A 36 -14.31 25.49 1.40
C GLU A 36 -13.99 26.96 1.09
N ASN A 37 -14.67 27.57 0.10
CA ASN A 37 -14.59 29.01 -0.14
C ASN A 37 -15.31 29.77 0.98
N ARG A 38 -14.55 30.55 1.77
CA ARG A 38 -15.06 31.26 2.94
C ARG A 38 -16.10 32.33 2.60
N SER A 39 -16.02 32.92 1.41
CA SER A 39 -16.98 33.92 0.92
C SER A 39 -18.24 33.30 0.32
N CYS A 40 -18.32 31.97 0.25
CA CYS A 40 -19.45 31.26 -0.32
C CYS A 40 -20.49 30.88 0.76
N PRO A 41 -21.78 31.16 0.53
CA PRO A 41 -22.84 30.76 1.45
C PRO A 41 -23.22 29.28 1.34
N GLY A 42 -22.66 28.52 0.39
CA GLY A 42 -23.01 27.13 0.12
C GLY A 42 -22.93 26.22 1.35
N ARG A 43 -23.95 25.40 1.56
CA ARG A 43 -24.05 24.46 2.69
C ARG A 43 -24.58 23.11 2.21
N ALA A 44 -24.10 22.04 2.83
CA ALA A 44 -24.63 20.70 2.66
C ALA A 44 -24.88 20.06 4.03
N ILE A 45 -25.74 19.05 4.06
CA ILE A 45 -26.08 18.31 5.27
C ILE A 45 -25.99 16.81 4.97
N GLN A 46 -25.48 16.06 5.94
CA GLN A 46 -25.64 14.61 6.05
C GLN A 46 -26.42 14.29 7.33
N ARG A 47 -27.45 13.45 7.26
CA ARG A 47 -28.21 12.99 8.44
C ARG A 47 -28.08 11.48 8.56
N ASP A 48 -27.61 11.01 9.72
CA ASP A 48 -27.43 9.59 9.99
C ASP A 48 -26.54 8.95 8.89
N LEU A 49 -26.98 7.82 8.33
CA LEU A 49 -26.32 7.10 7.25
C LEU A 49 -26.80 7.53 5.85
N ASN A 50 -27.65 8.57 5.76
CA ASN A 50 -28.17 9.03 4.47
C ASN A 50 -27.08 9.76 3.64
N PRO A 51 -27.17 9.72 2.30
CA PRO A 51 -26.29 10.50 1.44
C PRO A 51 -26.36 12.00 1.75
N SER A 52 -25.21 12.68 1.66
CA SER A 52 -25.17 14.14 1.83
C SER A 52 -25.92 14.84 0.69
N PHE A 53 -26.65 15.91 1.01
CA PHE A 53 -27.35 16.73 0.02
C PHE A 53 -27.09 18.22 0.24
N MET A 54 -27.25 19.00 -0.83
CA MET A 54 -27.05 20.45 -0.79
C MET A 54 -28.24 21.10 -0.07
N LYS A 55 -27.96 21.93 0.94
CA LYS A 55 -28.95 22.69 1.70
C LYS A 55 -29.07 24.13 1.22
N LYS A 56 -27.95 24.76 0.88
CA LYS A 56 -27.90 26.16 0.43
C LYS A 56 -27.05 26.25 -0.83
N PRO A 57 -27.51 26.96 -1.89
CA PRO A 57 -26.77 27.06 -3.14
C PRO A 57 -25.45 27.82 -2.98
N HIS A 58 -24.56 27.59 -3.93
CA HIS A 58 -23.29 28.28 -4.06
C HIS A 58 -23.46 29.58 -4.86
N ASN A 59 -22.54 30.52 -4.66
CA ASN A 59 -22.45 31.78 -5.43
C ASN A 59 -21.20 31.80 -6.34
N HIS A 60 -20.65 30.64 -6.66
CA HIS A 60 -19.52 30.46 -7.55
C HIS A 60 -19.67 29.14 -8.29
N GLU A 61 -18.93 28.99 -9.39
CA GLU A 61 -18.90 27.77 -10.17
C GLU A 61 -18.21 26.62 -9.43
N GLY A 62 -18.64 25.40 -9.74
CA GLY A 62 -18.02 24.18 -9.26
C GLY A 62 -16.70 23.88 -9.98
N ASP A 63 -15.81 23.18 -9.30
CA ASP A 63 -14.52 22.74 -9.84
C ASP A 63 -14.52 21.22 -9.94
N GLU A 64 -15.03 20.73 -11.08
CA GLU A 64 -15.15 19.30 -11.35
C GLU A 64 -13.78 18.61 -11.35
N ILE A 65 -12.80 19.23 -12.01
CA ILE A 65 -11.45 18.68 -12.16
C ILE A 65 -10.85 18.46 -10.79
N LYS A 66 -10.91 19.46 -9.91
CA LYS A 66 -10.36 19.33 -8.56
C LYS A 66 -11.09 18.30 -7.72
N CYS A 67 -12.40 18.18 -7.85
CA CYS A 67 -13.16 17.11 -7.19
C CYS A 67 -12.73 15.73 -7.67
N LYS A 68 -12.54 15.55 -8.99
CA LYS A 68 -12.10 14.30 -9.60
C LYS A 68 -10.67 13.91 -9.20
N VAL A 69 -9.77 14.89 -9.10
CA VAL A 69 -8.39 14.65 -8.61
C VAL A 69 -8.40 14.22 -7.14
N GLU A 70 -9.25 14.79 -6.29
CA GLU A 70 -9.39 14.37 -4.89
C GLU A 70 -10.01 12.97 -4.76
N GLU A 71 -11.02 12.66 -5.58
CA GLU A 71 -11.61 11.32 -5.67
C GLU A 71 -10.57 10.27 -6.10
N PHE A 72 -9.74 10.60 -7.11
CA PHE A 72 -8.62 9.76 -7.52
C PHE A 72 -7.64 9.50 -6.38
N ARG A 73 -7.22 10.55 -5.65
CA ARG A 73 -6.29 10.42 -4.52
C ARG A 73 -6.83 9.52 -3.42
N MET A 74 -8.13 9.66 -3.09
CA MET A 74 -8.79 8.82 -2.09
C MET A 74 -8.81 7.36 -2.54
N ASN A 75 -9.29 7.09 -3.76
CA ASN A 75 -9.39 5.73 -4.29
C ASN A 75 -8.04 5.05 -4.39
N LEU A 76 -6.99 5.80 -4.77
CA LEU A 76 -5.62 5.30 -4.81
C LEU A 76 -5.14 4.90 -3.41
N LYS A 77 -5.34 5.74 -2.38
CA LYS A 77 -4.94 5.43 -1.00
C LYS A 77 -5.68 4.22 -0.44
N ARG A 78 -7.00 4.17 -0.61
CA ARG A 78 -7.83 3.02 -0.20
C ARG A 78 -7.31 1.72 -0.82
N ARG A 79 -7.06 1.72 -2.13
CA ARG A 79 -6.50 0.54 -2.82
C ARG A 79 -5.11 0.16 -2.30
N ILE A 80 -4.31 1.12 -1.86
CA ILE A 80 -2.99 0.86 -1.26
C ILE A 80 -3.13 0.24 0.12
N GLU A 81 -4.09 0.67 0.92
CA GLU A 81 -4.38 0.11 2.25
C GLU A 81 -4.82 -1.36 2.13
N ASP A 82 -5.67 -1.66 1.14
CA ASP A 82 -6.32 -2.97 0.96
C ASP A 82 -5.49 -4.00 0.16
N SER A 83 -4.38 -3.60 -0.45
CA SER A 83 -3.64 -4.47 -1.39
C SER A 83 -2.20 -4.68 -0.98
N PRO A 84 -1.65 -5.91 -0.95
CA PRO A 84 -0.23 -6.15 -0.68
C PRO A 84 0.70 -5.77 -1.85
N GLN A 85 0.17 -5.34 -3.00
CA GLN A 85 0.98 -5.04 -4.18
C GLN A 85 1.88 -3.79 -4.00
N PRO A 86 2.99 -3.69 -4.76
CA PRO A 86 3.86 -2.51 -4.71
C PRO A 86 3.12 -1.21 -5.00
N VAL A 87 3.29 -0.20 -4.15
CA VAL A 87 2.62 1.12 -4.25
C VAL A 87 2.77 1.75 -5.64
N LYS A 88 3.96 1.65 -6.25
CA LYS A 88 4.24 2.19 -7.59
C LYS A 88 3.47 1.46 -8.70
N LYS A 89 3.22 0.16 -8.54
CA LYS A 89 2.40 -0.63 -9.47
C LYS A 89 0.94 -0.20 -9.38
N ILE A 90 0.40 -0.10 -8.17
CA ILE A 90 -0.97 0.37 -7.93
C ILE A 90 -1.19 1.77 -8.50
N TYR A 91 -0.25 2.70 -8.29
CA TYR A 91 -0.30 4.04 -8.87
C TYR A 91 -0.34 4.01 -10.40
N ARG A 92 0.54 3.24 -11.04
CA ARG A 92 0.60 3.13 -12.51
C ARG A 92 -0.71 2.61 -13.08
N GLU A 93 -1.25 1.54 -12.52
CA GLU A 93 -2.52 0.96 -12.96
C GLU A 93 -3.68 1.94 -12.79
N GLN A 94 -3.74 2.66 -11.67
CA GLN A 94 -4.78 3.67 -11.45
C GLN A 94 -4.68 4.85 -12.41
N ILE A 95 -3.46 5.32 -12.73
CA ILE A 95 -3.27 6.38 -13.72
C ILE A 95 -3.68 5.90 -15.12
N ILE A 96 -3.33 4.67 -15.50
CA ILE A 96 -3.75 4.10 -16.79
C ILE A 96 -5.27 4.02 -16.88
N SER A 97 -5.93 3.52 -15.83
CA SER A 97 -7.39 3.45 -15.77
C SER A 97 -8.05 4.84 -15.84
N LEU A 98 -7.49 5.83 -15.13
CA LEU A 98 -7.96 7.22 -15.21
C LEU A 98 -7.76 7.81 -16.60
N TYR A 99 -6.62 7.55 -17.25
CA TYR A 99 -6.36 8.03 -18.60
C TYR A 99 -7.35 7.45 -19.61
N THR A 100 -7.70 6.17 -19.50
CA THR A 100 -8.70 5.53 -20.37
C THR A 100 -10.12 6.09 -20.15
N THR A 101 -10.48 6.42 -18.91
CA THR A 101 -11.85 6.81 -18.55
C THR A 101 -12.09 8.32 -18.59
N SER A 102 -11.05 9.12 -18.31
CA SER A 102 -11.12 10.58 -18.19
C SER A 102 -9.77 11.23 -18.52
N PRO A 103 -9.32 11.20 -19.80
CA PRO A 103 -8.02 11.74 -20.23
C PRO A 103 -7.77 13.18 -19.75
N GLN A 104 -8.80 14.03 -19.84
CA GLN A 104 -8.76 15.44 -19.47
C GLN A 104 -8.41 15.70 -18.00
N ILE A 105 -8.69 14.74 -17.10
CA ILE A 105 -8.36 14.84 -15.66
C ILE A 105 -6.91 14.42 -15.40
N THR A 106 -6.37 13.52 -16.22
CA THR A 106 -5.07 12.88 -15.98
C THR A 106 -3.93 13.91 -15.93
N GLN A 107 -3.98 14.94 -16.77
CA GLN A 107 -2.98 16.03 -16.76
C GLN A 107 -2.96 16.86 -15.47
N PHE A 108 -4.06 16.89 -14.71
CA PHE A 108 -4.15 17.62 -13.43
C PHE A 108 -3.83 16.72 -12.23
N THR A 109 -3.55 15.45 -12.49
CA THR A 109 -3.27 14.47 -11.44
C THR A 109 -1.79 14.57 -11.05
N PRO A 110 -1.46 14.63 -9.75
CA PRO A 110 -0.07 14.74 -9.33
C PRO A 110 0.74 13.50 -9.73
N MET A 111 2.02 13.73 -9.98
CA MET A 111 2.99 12.69 -10.28
C MET A 111 3.26 11.82 -9.04
N PHE A 112 3.78 10.60 -9.27
CA PHE A 112 4.07 9.65 -8.21
C PHE A 112 4.95 10.24 -7.10
N TYR A 113 6.00 10.98 -7.46
CA TYR A 113 6.95 11.53 -6.49
C TYR A 113 6.31 12.58 -5.58
N GLU A 114 5.32 13.34 -6.07
CA GLU A 114 4.58 14.35 -5.28
C GLU A 114 3.64 13.70 -4.25
N MET A 115 3.23 12.46 -4.50
CA MET A 115 2.38 11.69 -3.61
C MET A 115 3.12 10.65 -2.78
N LYS A 116 4.37 10.32 -3.12
CA LYS A 116 5.15 9.19 -2.56
C LYS A 116 4.97 9.05 -1.06
N THR A 117 5.31 10.08 -0.28
CA THR A 117 5.21 10.06 1.18
C THR A 117 3.77 9.78 1.65
N SER A 118 2.77 10.43 1.04
CA SER A 118 1.38 10.20 1.43
C SER A 118 0.88 8.80 1.09
N LEU A 119 1.36 8.19 0.01
CA LEU A 119 0.98 6.84 -0.39
C LEU A 119 1.62 5.79 0.52
N TYR A 120 2.89 5.96 0.88
CA TYR A 120 3.56 5.08 1.84
C TYR A 120 3.03 5.25 3.26
N ASN A 121 2.58 6.46 3.65
CA ASN A 121 1.90 6.63 4.93
C ASN A 121 0.55 5.89 4.96
N ALA A 122 -0.22 5.92 3.87
CA ALA A 122 -1.43 5.11 3.74
C ALA A 122 -1.12 3.61 3.76
N ARG A 123 -0.02 3.18 3.14
CA ARG A 123 0.46 1.79 3.27
C ARG A 123 0.76 1.43 4.72
N ASN A 124 1.42 2.30 5.46
CA ASN A 124 1.83 2.03 6.83
C ASN A 124 0.65 1.95 7.81
N THR A 125 -0.53 2.48 7.49
CA THR A 125 -1.71 2.33 8.37
C THR A 125 -2.27 0.90 8.36
N SER A 126 -2.01 0.12 7.31
CA SER A 126 -2.44 -1.30 7.23
C SER A 126 -1.37 -2.28 7.73
N TYR A 127 -0.18 -1.81 8.09
CA TYR A 127 0.92 -2.65 8.53
C TYR A 127 0.96 -2.74 10.05
N PRO A 128 1.36 -3.89 10.63
CA PRO A 128 1.58 -3.96 12.06
C PRO A 128 2.71 -2.99 12.48
N PRO A 129 2.71 -2.53 13.74
CA PRO A 129 3.82 -1.76 14.28
C PRO A 129 5.17 -2.45 14.06
N ALA A 130 6.22 -1.67 13.83
CA ALA A 130 7.56 -2.24 13.69
C ALA A 130 7.92 -3.04 14.96
N PRO A 131 8.35 -4.31 14.81
CA PRO A 131 8.70 -5.15 15.96
C PRO A 131 9.90 -4.56 16.72
N ARG A 132 9.91 -4.64 18.05
CA ARG A 132 11.02 -4.09 18.86
C ARG A 132 12.12 -5.13 19.07
N ASN A 133 11.72 -6.39 19.22
CA ASN A 133 12.61 -7.53 19.37
C ASN A 133 12.20 -8.65 18.40
N ILE A 134 12.95 -9.75 18.40
CA ILE A 134 12.69 -10.90 17.53
C ILE A 134 11.40 -11.65 17.89
N ASP A 135 11.03 -11.70 19.16
CA ASP A 135 9.83 -12.40 19.64
C ASP A 135 8.54 -11.69 19.19
N ASP A 136 8.62 -10.38 18.90
CA ASP A 136 7.53 -9.59 18.31
C ASP A 136 7.31 -9.88 16.80
N VAL A 137 8.22 -10.63 16.14
CA VAL A 137 8.15 -10.88 14.70
C VAL A 137 7.17 -12.02 14.42
N ILE A 138 5.94 -11.65 14.06
CA ILE A 138 4.87 -12.58 13.69
C ILE A 138 4.69 -12.60 12.17
N ILE A 139 5.03 -13.73 11.53
CA ILE A 139 4.87 -13.94 10.08
C ILE A 139 3.74 -14.93 9.84
N GLU A 140 2.54 -14.42 9.61
CA GLU A 140 1.31 -15.22 9.47
C GLU A 140 0.33 -14.60 8.45
N GLY A 141 -0.69 -15.38 8.08
CA GLY A 141 -1.77 -14.92 7.21
C GLY A 141 -1.29 -14.52 5.82
N ILE A 142 -1.52 -13.25 5.46
CA ILE A 142 -1.05 -12.70 4.17
C ILE A 142 0.46 -12.56 4.10
N TRP A 143 1.15 -12.46 5.24
CA TRP A 143 2.60 -12.24 5.31
C TRP A 143 3.42 -13.52 5.11
N SER A 144 2.78 -14.69 5.27
CA SER A 144 3.40 -15.99 5.01
C SER A 144 3.15 -16.51 3.59
N LYS A 145 2.57 -15.69 2.71
CA LYS A 145 2.08 -16.09 1.38
C LYS A 145 2.62 -15.19 0.26
N THR A 146 2.63 -15.70 -0.97
CA THR A 146 2.88 -14.91 -2.18
C THR A 146 1.69 -14.00 -2.49
N LEU A 147 1.85 -13.07 -3.43
CA LEU A 147 0.75 -12.23 -3.92
C LEU A 147 -0.40 -13.02 -4.55
N ASN A 148 -0.13 -14.26 -4.98
CA ASN A 148 -1.13 -15.19 -5.53
C ASN A 148 -1.74 -16.10 -4.45
N GLY A 149 -1.37 -15.92 -3.18
CA GLY A 149 -1.92 -16.68 -2.05
C GLY A 149 -1.24 -18.03 -1.79
N GLU A 150 -0.16 -18.36 -2.50
CA GLU A 150 0.60 -19.59 -2.31
C GLU A 150 1.50 -19.50 -1.07
N LEU A 151 1.81 -20.64 -0.45
CA LEU A 151 2.71 -20.65 0.70
C LEU A 151 4.10 -20.13 0.31
N PHE A 152 4.59 -19.17 1.09
CA PHE A 152 5.92 -18.60 0.90
C PHE A 152 6.82 -18.74 2.12
N LEU A 153 6.27 -18.78 3.33
CA LEU A 153 7.01 -19.15 4.54
C LEU A 153 7.05 -20.68 4.64
N LEU A 154 8.20 -21.28 4.30
CA LEU A 154 8.41 -22.72 4.28
C LEU A 154 8.78 -23.26 5.66
N HIS A 155 9.41 -22.43 6.49
CA HIS A 155 9.87 -22.82 7.82
C HIS A 155 9.82 -21.63 8.79
N LYS A 156 9.34 -21.84 10.03
CA LYS A 156 9.08 -20.78 11.03
C LYS A 156 9.95 -20.89 12.29
N LEU A 157 11.03 -21.68 12.30
CA LEU A 157 11.93 -21.73 13.47
C LEU A 157 12.80 -20.46 13.55
N LYS A 158 13.84 -20.51 14.38
CA LYS A 158 14.80 -19.45 14.67
C LYS A 158 15.33 -18.71 13.42
N HIS A 159 15.44 -19.41 12.29
CA HIS A 159 15.80 -18.85 10.99
C HIS A 159 14.66 -19.13 10.02
N PRO A 160 13.74 -18.17 9.80
CA PRO A 160 12.62 -18.40 8.90
C PRO A 160 13.14 -18.60 7.48
N ILE A 161 12.59 -19.59 6.77
CA ILE A 161 12.93 -19.86 5.37
C ILE A 161 11.74 -19.45 4.51
N PHE A 162 12.02 -18.62 3.53
CA PHE A 162 11.07 -18.13 2.55
C PHE A 162 11.40 -18.68 1.17
N GLY A 163 10.38 -19.06 0.42
CA GLY A 163 10.50 -19.58 -0.93
C GLY A 163 9.18 -20.13 -1.42
N ALA A 164 9.00 -20.20 -2.74
CA ALA A 164 7.88 -20.94 -3.29
C ALA A 164 8.19 -22.45 -3.25
N LEU A 165 7.18 -23.29 -3.02
CA LEU A 165 7.34 -24.75 -3.10
C LEU A 165 7.90 -25.19 -4.46
N GLU A 166 7.48 -24.52 -5.53
CA GLU A 166 7.99 -24.76 -6.88
C GLU A 166 9.50 -24.47 -7.00
N SER A 167 10.01 -23.49 -6.25
CA SER A 167 11.44 -23.21 -6.20
C SER A 167 12.22 -24.35 -5.57
N LEU A 168 11.68 -25.02 -4.54
CA LEU A 168 12.32 -26.21 -3.95
C LEU A 168 12.38 -27.36 -4.95
N LYS A 169 11.28 -27.64 -5.66
CA LYS A 169 11.24 -28.69 -6.68
C LYS A 169 12.28 -28.44 -7.77
N GLN A 170 12.35 -27.20 -8.26
CA GLN A 170 13.34 -26.81 -9.26
C GLN A 170 14.78 -27.00 -8.75
N LEU A 171 15.05 -26.71 -7.47
CA LEU A 171 16.37 -26.96 -6.89
C LEU A 171 16.67 -28.45 -6.73
N SER A 172 15.67 -29.30 -6.43
CA SER A 172 15.87 -30.75 -6.29
C SER A 172 15.99 -31.49 -7.62
N GLU A 173 15.42 -30.94 -8.70
CA GLU A 173 15.34 -31.58 -10.02
C GLU A 173 16.36 -31.02 -11.03
N SER A 174 17.06 -29.92 -10.72
CA SER A 174 17.95 -29.30 -11.69
C SER A 174 19.33 -29.98 -11.77
N ASP A 175 19.61 -30.62 -12.90
CA ASP A 175 20.93 -31.22 -13.22
C ASP A 175 21.91 -30.24 -13.93
N HIS A 176 21.46 -29.03 -14.27
CA HIS A 176 22.18 -28.12 -15.19
C HIS A 176 22.46 -26.72 -14.62
N GLY A 177 22.43 -26.56 -13.29
CA GLY A 177 22.76 -25.30 -12.63
C GLY A 177 23.62 -25.50 -11.39
N HIS A 178 24.16 -24.40 -10.87
CA HIS A 178 24.89 -24.39 -9.61
C HIS A 178 24.13 -23.58 -8.57
N LEU A 179 24.25 -23.98 -7.30
CA LEU A 179 23.77 -23.18 -6.18
C LEU A 179 24.81 -22.11 -5.86
N ALA A 180 24.39 -20.86 -5.89
CA ALA A 180 25.16 -19.76 -5.33
C ALA A 180 24.45 -19.22 -4.09
N PHE A 181 25.23 -18.71 -3.15
CA PHE A 181 24.71 -18.18 -1.91
C PHE A 181 25.21 -16.75 -1.73
N ASP A 182 24.28 -15.84 -1.45
CA ASP A 182 24.57 -14.43 -1.23
C ASP A 182 23.90 -13.94 0.05
N GLY A 183 24.59 -13.07 0.78
CA GLY A 183 24.13 -12.54 2.05
C GLY A 183 24.30 -11.03 2.12
N THR A 184 23.21 -10.31 2.37
CA THR A 184 23.20 -8.85 2.49
C THR A 184 22.82 -8.40 3.89
N PHE A 185 23.61 -7.45 4.42
CA PHE A 185 23.33 -6.77 5.68
C PHE A 185 22.46 -5.53 5.47
N LYS A 186 22.62 -4.84 4.34
CA LYS A 186 21.99 -3.52 4.09
C LYS A 186 20.46 -3.59 3.97
N SER A 187 19.94 -4.73 3.51
CA SER A 187 18.51 -4.95 3.27
C SER A 187 17.87 -5.84 4.34
N CYS A 188 18.62 -6.23 5.37
CA CYS A 188 18.14 -7.07 6.45
C CYS A 188 17.28 -6.24 7.43
N PRO A 189 16.12 -6.73 7.89
CA PRO A 189 15.37 -6.08 8.97
C PRO A 189 16.20 -6.03 10.25
N ASN A 190 16.08 -4.94 11.02
CA ASN A 190 16.90 -4.66 12.21
C ASN A 190 16.85 -5.74 13.30
N GLN A 191 15.78 -6.55 13.32
CA GLN A 191 15.61 -7.65 14.28
C GLN A 191 16.48 -8.87 13.94
N PHE A 192 17.07 -8.88 12.74
CA PHE A 192 17.91 -9.95 12.22
C PHE A 192 19.31 -9.40 11.89
N TYR A 193 20.28 -10.30 11.88
CA TYR A 193 21.67 -9.99 11.59
C TYR A 193 21.93 -9.89 10.09
N GLN A 194 21.40 -10.83 9.29
CA GLN A 194 21.67 -10.91 7.86
C GLN A 194 20.49 -11.52 7.09
N LEU A 195 20.19 -10.96 5.92
CA LEU A 195 19.33 -11.61 4.92
C LEU A 195 20.23 -12.47 4.04
N TYR A 196 19.99 -13.77 4.03
CA TYR A 196 20.71 -14.73 3.23
C TYR A 196 19.80 -15.27 2.12
N SER A 197 20.36 -15.53 0.94
CA SER A 197 19.61 -15.94 -0.24
C SER A 197 20.34 -17.07 -0.96
N VAL A 198 19.57 -18.06 -1.39
CA VAL A 198 20.03 -19.18 -2.22
C VAL A 198 19.58 -18.91 -3.64
N HIS A 199 20.53 -18.87 -4.56
CA HIS A 199 20.31 -18.62 -5.96
C HIS A 199 20.55 -19.89 -6.75
N TRP A 200 19.67 -20.13 -7.71
CA TRP A 200 19.96 -21.03 -8.81
C TRP A 200 20.65 -20.22 -9.90
N VAL A 201 21.85 -20.66 -10.29
CA VAL A 201 22.67 -19.96 -11.27
C VAL A 201 22.94 -20.88 -12.46
N ASN A 202 22.70 -20.36 -13.66
CA ASN A 202 23.19 -20.93 -14.90
C ASN A 202 24.08 -19.89 -15.62
N ASN A 203 24.60 -20.24 -16.80
CA ASN A 203 25.56 -19.40 -17.53
C ASN A 203 25.07 -17.97 -17.86
N GLU A 204 23.77 -17.70 -17.77
CA GLU A 204 23.17 -16.42 -18.20
C GLU A 204 22.43 -15.69 -17.07
N LEU A 205 22.03 -16.41 -16.02
CA LEU A 205 21.06 -15.90 -15.06
C LEU A 205 21.33 -16.42 -13.65
N SER A 206 21.21 -15.51 -12.68
CA SER A 206 21.14 -15.82 -11.26
C SER A 206 19.73 -15.49 -10.77
N ILE A 207 19.00 -16.53 -10.35
CA ILE A 207 17.63 -16.39 -9.85
C ILE A 207 17.60 -16.75 -8.37
N PRO A 208 17.23 -15.84 -7.46
CA PRO A 208 17.02 -16.20 -6.07
C PRO A 208 15.79 -17.12 -5.93
N LYS A 209 15.98 -18.24 -5.26
CA LYS A 209 14.97 -19.28 -5.05
C LYS A 209 14.48 -19.34 -3.60
N LEU A 210 15.42 -19.20 -2.66
CA LEU A 210 15.13 -19.21 -1.23
C LEU A 210 15.76 -17.99 -0.54
N TYR A 211 15.15 -17.59 0.55
CA TYR A 211 15.65 -16.54 1.44
C TYR A 211 15.56 -17.01 2.88
N THR A 212 16.48 -16.56 3.72
CA THR A 212 16.37 -16.77 5.16
C THR A 212 16.91 -15.57 5.93
N LEU A 213 16.37 -15.38 7.14
CA LEU A 213 16.81 -14.33 8.05
C LEU A 213 17.61 -14.94 9.19
N LEU A 214 18.89 -14.58 9.27
CA LEU A 214 19.82 -15.09 10.28
C LEU A 214 19.82 -14.18 11.50
N LEU A 215 19.81 -14.76 12.71
CA LEU A 215 19.84 -14.01 13.98
C LEU A 215 21.25 -13.69 14.47
N ASP A 216 22.25 -14.46 14.03
CA ASP A 216 23.63 -14.27 14.46
C ASP A 216 24.62 -14.64 13.34
N LYS A 217 25.90 -14.31 13.56
CA LYS A 217 27.01 -14.57 12.63
C LYS A 217 27.53 -16.01 12.71
N LYS A 218 27.01 -16.87 13.60
CA LYS A 218 27.68 -18.13 13.94
C LYS A 218 27.65 -19.07 12.73
N ARG A 219 28.85 -19.47 12.25
CA ARG A 219 29.05 -20.36 11.10
C ARG A 219 28.28 -21.69 11.21
N SER A 220 28.03 -22.19 12.42
CA SER A 220 27.26 -23.42 12.67
C SER A 220 25.81 -23.35 12.19
N ASN A 221 25.24 -22.15 11.99
CA ASN A 221 23.87 -21.94 11.54
C ASN A 221 23.74 -21.82 10.01
N ILE A 222 24.87 -21.71 9.29
CA ILE A 222 24.92 -21.52 7.83
C ILE A 222 24.92 -22.89 7.11
N CYS A 223 25.23 -23.97 7.83
CA CYS A 223 24.94 -25.33 7.38
C CYS A 223 23.44 -25.61 7.54
N ILE A 224 22.63 -24.98 6.68
CA ILE A 224 21.27 -25.45 6.42
C ILE A 224 21.47 -26.79 5.70
N ASN A 225 21.42 -27.88 6.45
CA ASN A 225 21.36 -29.21 5.87
C ASN A 225 20.01 -29.28 5.13
N PHE A 226 20.06 -29.10 3.81
CA PHE A 226 18.95 -29.34 2.91
C PHE A 226 18.70 -30.85 2.76
#